data_AF-A0A936APP5-F1
#
_entry.id   AF-A0A936APP5-F1
#
_cell.length_a   1.000
_cell.length_b   1.000
_cell.length_c   1.000
_cell.angle_alpha   90.00
_cell.angle_beta   90.00
_cell.angle_gamma   90.00
#
_symmetry.space_group_name_H-M   'P 1'
#
loop_
_entity.id
_entity.type
_entity.pdbx_description
1 polymer ?
#
loop_
_entity_poly.entity_id
_entity_poly.type
_entity_poly.pdbx_seq_one_letter_code
_entity_poly.pdbx_strand_id
1 'polypeptide(L)'
;MSILRNPVTAQFASSLLAGLITLQAAVAEETARTTGYNKLRNPYFGQTHLHSGWSFDEAIYNVTLGPDNAYRHARGEKVKHPAGFDVQLRIPLDFMIQSDHAEYLGVLVRMYNPDDPLSKHRLPRRLSDPEMTSPHPPRRFMVSFPRPSSPTAPPSRIRP
;
A
#
# COMPACT_ATOMS: atom_id res chain seq x y z
N MET A 1 61.77 -24.95 -40.64
CA MET A 1 60.86 -23.89 -41.13
C MET A 1 60.06 -23.35 -39.95
N SER A 2 60.33 -22.11 -39.53
CA SER A 2 59.61 -21.45 -38.44
C SER A 2 58.67 -20.41 -39.05
N ILE A 3 57.36 -20.59 -38.85
CA ILE A 3 56.33 -19.69 -39.39
C ILE A 3 56.19 -18.51 -38.45
N LEU A 4 56.69 -17.34 -38.86
CA LEU A 4 56.53 -16.07 -38.17
C LEU A 4 55.04 -15.68 -38.15
N ARG A 5 54.41 -15.69 -36.97
CA ARG A 5 53.08 -15.14 -36.74
C ARG A 5 53.23 -13.66 -36.39
N ASN A 6 52.80 -12.77 -37.28
CA ASN A 6 52.83 -11.32 -37.02
C ASN A 6 51.81 -10.94 -35.92
N PRO A 7 52.25 -10.33 -34.80
CA PRO A 7 51.39 -10.07 -33.64
C PRO A 7 50.46 -8.85 -33.82
N VAL A 8 50.73 -7.99 -34.80
CA VAL A 8 50.03 -6.70 -34.97
C VAL A 8 48.58 -6.87 -35.47
N THR A 9 48.30 -7.89 -36.28
CA THR A 9 46.95 -8.17 -36.81
C THR A 9 45.97 -8.69 -35.75
N ALA A 10 46.46 -9.33 -34.69
CA ALA A 10 45.61 -9.85 -33.61
C ALA A 10 45.11 -8.75 -32.65
N GLN A 11 45.85 -7.64 -32.55
CA GLN A 11 45.57 -6.57 -31.59
C GLN A 11 44.46 -5.63 -32.06
N PHE A 12 44.36 -5.38 -33.38
CA PHE A 12 43.28 -4.57 -33.96
C PHE A 12 41.92 -5.28 -33.95
N ALA A 13 41.90 -6.60 -34.18
CA ALA A 13 40.66 -7.40 -34.13
C ALA A 13 40.07 -7.48 -32.71
N SER A 14 40.92 -7.49 -31.68
CA SER A 14 40.48 -7.61 -30.27
C SER A 14 39.82 -6.32 -29.74
N SER A 15 40.27 -5.14 -30.18
CA SER A 15 39.72 -3.84 -29.77
C SER A 15 38.34 -3.54 -30.39
N LEU A 16 38.13 -3.95 -31.65
CA LEU A 16 36.85 -3.84 -32.35
C LEU A 16 35.79 -4.78 -31.74
N LEU A 17 36.20 -5.99 -31.34
CA LEU A 17 35.30 -6.95 -30.71
C LEU A 17 34.90 -6.51 -29.29
N ALA A 18 35.84 -5.96 -28.50
CA ALA A 18 35.54 -5.39 -27.18
C ALA A 18 34.60 -4.17 -27.28
N GLY A 19 34.78 -3.31 -28.29
CA GLY A 19 33.90 -2.19 -28.59
C GLY A 19 32.48 -2.60 -29.02
N LEU A 20 32.36 -3.66 -29.83
CA LEU A 20 31.06 -4.23 -30.19
C LEU A 20 30.34 -4.85 -28.99
N ILE A 21 31.06 -5.56 -28.12
CA ILE A 21 30.48 -6.19 -26.92
C ILE A 21 30.02 -5.14 -25.89
N THR A 22 30.75 -4.03 -25.73
CA THR A 22 30.33 -2.92 -24.85
C THR A 22 29.11 -2.17 -25.40
N LEU A 23 29.03 -1.98 -26.72
CA LEU A 23 27.85 -1.34 -27.34
C LEU A 23 26.59 -2.21 -27.21
N GLN A 24 26.71 -3.54 -27.36
CA GLN A 24 25.60 -4.47 -27.23
C GLN A 24 25.01 -4.50 -25.80
N ALA A 25 25.86 -4.38 -24.77
CA ALA A 25 25.42 -4.40 -23.37
C ALA A 25 24.65 -3.13 -22.95
N ALA A 26 25.05 -1.96 -23.45
CA ALA A 26 24.36 -0.70 -23.18
C ALA A 26 22.95 -0.66 -23.80
N VAL A 27 22.78 -1.22 -25.00
CA VAL A 27 21.47 -1.33 -25.67
C VAL A 27 20.55 -2.33 -24.95
N ALA A 28 21.11 -3.40 -24.40
CA ALA A 28 20.34 -4.40 -23.65
C ALA A 28 19.74 -3.82 -22.34
N GLU A 29 20.42 -2.91 -21.64
CA GLU A 29 19.91 -2.30 -20.40
C GLU A 29 18.69 -1.38 -20.65
N GLU A 30 18.61 -0.76 -21.84
CA GLU A 30 17.50 0.12 -22.20
C GLU A 30 16.22 -0.67 -22.51
N THR A 31 16.33 -1.91 -23.03
CA THR A 31 15.18 -2.76 -23.37
C THR A 31 14.43 -3.37 -22.18
N ALA A 32 14.97 -3.29 -20.96
CA ALA A 32 14.33 -3.85 -19.77
C ALA A 32 13.31 -2.91 -19.10
N ARG A 33 13.23 -1.64 -19.51
CA ARG A 33 12.42 -0.61 -18.83
C ARG A 33 11.04 -0.49 -19.49
N THR A 34 10.00 -0.55 -18.67
CA THR A 34 8.61 -0.37 -19.13
C THR A 34 8.36 1.07 -19.59
N THR A 35 7.37 1.24 -20.46
CA THR A 35 6.88 2.56 -20.87
C THR A 35 6.46 3.37 -19.63
N GLY A 36 7.09 4.53 -19.42
CA GLY A 36 6.87 5.35 -18.22
C GLY A 36 7.92 5.21 -17.11
N TYR A 37 9.00 4.43 -17.33
CA TYR A 37 10.11 4.36 -16.39
C TYR A 37 10.70 5.75 -16.08
N ASN A 38 10.69 6.12 -14.80
CA ASN A 38 11.30 7.34 -14.33
C ASN A 38 12.79 7.13 -14.01
N LYS A 39 13.67 7.70 -14.84
CA LYS A 39 15.13 7.68 -14.65
C LYS A 39 15.58 8.29 -13.31
N LEU A 40 14.82 9.24 -12.77
CA LEU A 40 15.10 9.91 -11.49
C LEU A 40 14.64 9.11 -10.27
N ARG A 41 13.88 8.02 -10.45
CA ARG A 41 13.36 7.15 -9.38
C ARG A 41 12.64 7.93 -8.27
N ASN A 42 11.59 8.67 -8.64
CA ASN A 42 10.79 9.40 -7.64
C ASN A 42 10.25 8.43 -6.57
N PRO A 43 10.43 8.74 -5.27
CA PRO A 43 9.76 8.00 -4.22
C PRO A 43 8.29 8.41 -4.17
N TYR A 44 7.40 7.41 -4.13
CA TYR A 44 5.97 7.60 -3.93
C TYR A 44 5.57 7.10 -2.54
N PHE A 45 4.69 7.83 -1.87
CA PHE A 45 4.19 7.54 -0.54
C PHE A 45 2.69 7.31 -0.60
N GLY A 46 2.25 6.13 -0.19
CA GLY A 46 0.86 5.72 -0.26
C GLY A 46 0.47 4.73 0.82
N GLN A 47 -0.81 4.37 0.83
CA GLN A 47 -1.36 3.34 1.70
C GLN A 47 -1.66 2.08 0.87
N THR A 48 -1.16 0.94 1.32
CA THR A 48 -1.34 -0.35 0.64
C THR A 48 -2.40 -1.22 1.29
N HIS A 49 -2.78 -0.91 2.53
CA HIS A 49 -3.74 -1.67 3.31
C HIS A 49 -4.66 -0.67 4.02
N LEU A 50 -5.83 -0.43 3.45
CA LEU A 50 -6.81 0.51 3.98
C LEU A 50 -8.19 -0.10 3.89
N HIS A 51 -8.89 -0.07 5.01
CA HIS A 51 -10.25 -0.53 5.10
C HIS A 51 -11.22 0.66 5.10
N SER A 52 -12.45 0.40 4.68
CA SER A 52 -13.58 1.31 4.70
C SER A 52 -14.70 0.69 5.53
N GLY A 53 -15.74 1.48 5.82
CA GLY A 53 -16.94 0.99 6.49
C GLY A 53 -17.64 -0.17 5.79
N TRP A 54 -17.29 -0.49 4.53
CA TRP A 54 -17.81 -1.67 3.83
C TRP A 54 -17.12 -2.97 4.24
N SER A 55 -15.93 -2.90 4.84
CA SER A 55 -15.22 -4.05 5.36
C SER A 55 -15.91 -4.59 6.61
N PHE A 56 -15.77 -5.90 6.84
CA PHE A 56 -16.44 -6.61 7.92
C PHE A 56 -16.05 -6.09 9.30
N ASP A 57 -14.75 -5.92 9.54
CA ASP A 57 -14.17 -5.49 10.81
C ASP A 57 -14.51 -4.03 11.16
N GLU A 58 -14.56 -3.13 10.18
CA GLU A 58 -15.05 -1.76 10.39
C GLU A 58 -16.56 -1.72 10.68
N ALA A 59 -17.34 -2.51 9.96
CA ALA A 59 -18.79 -2.53 10.11
C ALA A 59 -19.23 -3.00 11.50
N ILE A 60 -18.55 -4.01 12.10
CA ILE A 60 -18.86 -4.47 13.47
C ILE A 60 -18.49 -3.45 14.55
N TYR A 61 -17.56 -2.53 14.25
CA TYR A 61 -17.24 -1.38 15.11
C TYR A 61 -18.05 -0.13 14.77
N ASN A 62 -19.10 -0.27 13.95
CA ASN A 62 -20.00 0.81 13.58
C ASN A 62 -19.30 1.99 12.88
N VAL A 63 -18.21 1.71 12.16
CA VAL A 63 -17.56 2.69 11.29
C VAL A 63 -18.34 2.75 9.98
N THR A 64 -18.94 3.90 9.68
CA THR A 64 -19.84 4.07 8.52
C THR A 64 -19.21 4.79 7.34
N LEU A 65 -17.93 5.19 7.43
CA LEU A 65 -17.25 5.93 6.37
C LEU A 65 -16.93 5.01 5.18
N GLY A 66 -17.65 5.20 4.08
CA GLY A 66 -17.45 4.44 2.85
C GLY A 66 -16.12 4.72 2.13
N PRO A 67 -15.82 3.95 1.07
CA PRO A 67 -14.59 4.07 0.29
C PRO A 67 -14.45 5.44 -0.42
N ASP A 68 -15.57 6.12 -0.68
CA ASP A 68 -15.59 7.50 -1.18
C ASP A 68 -14.92 8.47 -0.21
N ASN A 69 -15.17 8.31 1.09
CA ASN A 69 -14.55 9.14 2.12
C ASN A 69 -13.07 8.83 2.28
N ALA A 70 -12.69 7.56 2.21
CA ALA A 70 -11.29 7.12 2.20
C ALA A 70 -10.53 7.76 1.02
N TYR A 71 -11.11 7.74 -0.19
CA TYR A 71 -10.54 8.37 -1.37
C TYR A 71 -10.39 9.88 -1.22
N ARG A 72 -11.42 10.57 -0.73
CA ARG A 72 -11.38 12.02 -0.46
C ARG A 72 -10.29 12.35 0.55
N HIS A 73 -10.16 11.56 1.62
CA HIS A 73 -9.10 11.73 2.63
C HIS A 73 -7.70 11.60 2.01
N ALA A 74 -7.49 10.58 1.17
CA ALA A 74 -6.23 10.34 0.48
C ALA A 74 -5.84 11.50 -0.46
N ARG A 75 -6.82 12.17 -1.08
CA ARG A 75 -6.60 13.40 -1.86
C ARG A 75 -6.34 14.65 -1.02
N GLY A 76 -6.37 14.53 0.31
CA GLY A 76 -6.13 15.63 1.25
C GLY A 76 -7.37 16.43 1.60
N GLU A 77 -8.58 15.93 1.32
CA GLU A 77 -9.82 16.58 1.80
C GLU A 77 -10.04 16.31 3.29
N LYS A 78 -10.79 17.22 3.93
CA LYS A 78 -11.27 17.03 5.31
C LYS A 78 -12.38 15.99 5.34
N VAL A 79 -12.28 15.06 6.28
CA VAL A 79 -13.28 14.02 6.50
C VAL A 79 -13.61 13.95 7.99
N LYS A 80 -14.88 13.68 8.33
CA LYS A 80 -15.34 13.60 9.73
C LYS A 80 -14.90 12.29 10.35
N HIS A 81 -14.17 12.35 11.47
CA HIS A 81 -13.93 11.20 12.32
C HIS A 81 -15.24 10.75 12.98
N PRO A 82 -15.45 9.44 13.23
CA PRO A 82 -16.62 8.95 13.95
C PRO A 82 -16.85 9.61 15.33
N ALA A 83 -15.76 10.08 15.97
CA ALA A 83 -15.82 10.83 17.23
C ALA A 83 -16.18 12.34 17.09
N GLY A 84 -16.55 12.79 15.88
CA GLY A 84 -17.13 14.12 15.64
C GLY A 84 -16.17 15.24 15.22
N PHE A 85 -14.86 15.01 15.25
CA PHE A 85 -13.87 16.00 14.81
C PHE A 85 -13.41 15.78 13.36
N ASP A 86 -12.84 16.80 12.72
CA ASP A 86 -12.30 16.70 11.36
C ASP A 86 -10.88 16.12 11.35
N VAL A 87 -10.61 15.28 10.35
CA VAL A 87 -9.29 14.70 10.08
C VAL A 87 -8.90 15.01 8.64
N GLN A 88 -7.64 15.41 8.45
CA GLN A 88 -7.09 15.76 7.15
C GLN A 88 -5.61 15.39 7.10
N LEU A 89 -5.18 14.81 5.98
CA LEU A 89 -3.76 14.62 5.73
C LEU A 89 -3.09 15.97 5.49
N ARG A 90 -1.93 16.19 6.12
CA ARG A 90 -1.11 17.39 5.86
C ARG A 90 -0.59 17.44 4.43
N ILE A 91 -0.36 16.26 3.84
CA ILE A 91 0.11 16.08 2.47
C ILE A 91 -0.74 14.94 1.87
N PRO A 92 -1.36 15.12 0.69
CA PRO A 92 -2.06 14.05 -0.02
C PRO A 92 -1.16 12.84 -0.30
N LEU A 93 -1.77 11.66 -0.41
CA LEU A 93 -1.06 10.45 -0.82
C LEU A 93 -0.83 10.42 -2.33
N ASP A 94 0.28 9.84 -2.75
CA ASP A 94 0.57 9.60 -4.16
C ASP A 94 -0.29 8.46 -4.72
N PHE A 95 -0.61 7.48 -3.88
CA PHE A 95 -1.52 6.38 -4.21
C PHE A 95 -2.21 5.86 -2.94
N MET A 96 -3.38 5.24 -3.13
CA MET A 96 -4.01 4.42 -2.11
C MET A 96 -4.55 3.14 -2.71
N ILE A 97 -4.60 2.09 -1.90
CA ILE A 97 -5.26 0.83 -2.20
C ILE A 97 -6.35 0.64 -1.17
N GLN A 98 -7.59 0.48 -1.64
CA GLN A 98 -8.71 0.03 -0.83
C GLN A 98 -8.64 -1.51 -0.75
N SER A 99 -8.48 -2.05 0.45
CA SER A 99 -8.24 -3.47 0.69
C SER A 99 -9.19 -4.00 1.76
N ASP A 100 -10.49 -3.82 1.52
CA ASP A 100 -11.51 -4.33 2.43
C ASP A 100 -11.50 -5.88 2.47
N HIS A 101 -11.97 -6.45 3.57
CA HIS A 101 -12.23 -7.88 3.64
C HIS A 101 -13.18 -8.32 2.52
N ALA A 102 -12.82 -9.43 1.85
CA ALA A 102 -13.69 -10.02 0.85
C ALA A 102 -14.95 -10.63 1.49
N GLU A 103 -14.79 -11.14 2.71
CA GLU A 103 -15.88 -11.69 3.50
C GLU A 103 -16.88 -10.59 3.86
N TYR A 104 -18.12 -10.77 3.41
CA TYR A 104 -19.23 -9.87 3.74
C TYR A 104 -19.04 -8.41 3.28
N LEU A 105 -18.22 -8.16 2.25
CA LEU A 105 -18.00 -6.82 1.70
C LEU A 105 -19.33 -6.09 1.42
N GLY A 106 -19.57 -5.00 2.15
CA GLY A 106 -20.77 -4.16 2.05
C GLY A 106 -22.07 -4.80 2.58
N VAL A 107 -22.06 -6.08 2.97
CA VAL A 107 -23.26 -6.81 3.42
C VAL A 107 -23.73 -6.27 4.77
N LEU A 108 -22.82 -6.06 5.72
CA LEU A 108 -23.16 -5.62 7.08
C LEU A 108 -23.73 -4.20 7.11
N VAL A 109 -23.16 -3.28 6.32
CA VAL A 109 -23.69 -1.91 6.19
C VAL A 109 -25.12 -1.92 5.68
N ARG A 110 -25.43 -2.80 4.70
CA ARG A 110 -26.79 -2.98 4.21
C ARG A 110 -27.71 -3.60 5.25
N MET A 111 -27.22 -4.49 6.09
CA MET A 111 -27.98 -5.06 7.19
C MET A 111 -28.36 -4.03 8.26
N TYR A 112 -27.56 -2.97 8.44
CA TYR A 112 -27.89 -1.84 9.31
C TYR A 112 -28.93 -0.87 8.71
N ASN A 113 -29.19 -0.94 7.40
CA ASN A 113 -30.23 -0.15 6.77
C ASN A 113 -31.60 -0.86 6.90
N PRO A 114 -32.57 -0.32 7.68
CA PRO A 114 -33.86 -0.98 7.92
C PRO A 114 -34.70 -1.16 6.64
N ASP A 115 -34.45 -0.37 5.61
CA ASP A 115 -35.16 -0.44 4.33
C ASP A 115 -34.57 -1.51 3.39
N ASP A 116 -33.37 -2.01 3.66
CA ASP A 116 -32.73 -3.05 2.84
C ASP A 116 -33.28 -4.44 3.21
N PRO A 117 -33.59 -5.32 2.23
CA PRO A 117 -34.01 -6.69 2.50
C PRO A 117 -33.06 -7.49 3.40
N LEU A 118 -31.75 -7.21 3.38
CA LEU A 118 -30.76 -7.89 4.20
C LEU A 118 -30.92 -7.61 5.70
N SER A 119 -31.51 -6.48 6.09
CA SER A 119 -31.81 -6.17 7.49
C SER A 119 -32.82 -7.15 8.13
N LYS A 120 -33.64 -7.80 7.30
CA LYS A 120 -34.65 -8.78 7.73
C LYS A 120 -34.07 -10.18 7.92
N HIS A 121 -32.81 -10.40 7.54
CA HIS A 121 -32.15 -11.68 7.74
C HIS A 121 -31.97 -11.98 9.24
N ARG A 122 -31.60 -13.22 9.61
CA ARG A 122 -31.40 -13.61 11.02
C ARG A 122 -30.04 -13.18 11.59
N LEU A 123 -29.05 -13.02 10.71
CA LEU A 123 -27.68 -12.62 11.06
C LEU A 123 -27.54 -11.20 11.67
N PRO A 124 -28.21 -10.14 11.15
CA PRO A 124 -28.15 -8.80 11.72
C PRO A 124 -28.54 -8.81 13.19
N ARG A 125 -29.64 -9.49 13.53
CA ARG A 125 -30.13 -9.62 14.92
C ARG A 125 -29.09 -10.20 15.89
N ARG A 126 -28.16 -11.04 15.42
CA ARG A 126 -27.06 -11.58 16.23
C ARG A 126 -25.84 -10.66 16.30
N LEU A 127 -25.53 -9.96 15.21
CA LEU A 127 -24.42 -9.00 15.15
C LEU A 127 -24.73 -7.70 15.91
N SER A 128 -26.01 -7.31 15.96
CA SER A 128 -26.52 -6.19 16.75
C SER A 128 -26.78 -6.56 18.21
N ASP A 129 -26.56 -7.81 18.60
CA ASP A 129 -26.75 -8.24 19.98
C ASP A 129 -25.72 -7.53 20.87
N PRO A 130 -26.14 -6.80 21.91
CA PRO A 130 -25.22 -6.14 22.82
C PRO A 130 -24.20 -7.08 23.46
N GLU A 131 -24.44 -8.39 23.54
CA GLU A 131 -23.44 -9.37 23.99
C GLU A 131 -22.23 -9.48 23.04
N MET A 132 -22.46 -9.30 21.73
CA MET A 132 -21.44 -9.35 20.68
C MET A 132 -20.73 -8.00 20.49
N THR A 133 -21.43 -6.89 20.70
CA THR A 133 -20.87 -5.52 20.60
C THR A 133 -20.35 -4.98 21.94
N SER A 134 -20.56 -5.69 23.04
CA SER A 134 -19.94 -5.38 24.33
C SER A 134 -18.43 -5.64 24.22
N PRO A 135 -17.58 -4.73 24.75
CA PRO A 135 -16.16 -5.01 24.86
C PRO A 135 -16.01 -6.26 25.73
N HIS A 136 -15.69 -7.39 25.10
CA HIS A 136 -15.34 -8.59 25.85
C HIS A 136 -14.15 -8.23 26.73
N PRO A 137 -14.16 -8.60 28.03
CA PRO A 137 -12.97 -8.45 28.84
C PRO A 137 -11.83 -9.15 28.11
N PRO A 138 -10.63 -8.53 28.01
CA PRO A 138 -9.57 -9.04 27.17
C PRO A 138 -9.27 -10.47 27.60
N ARG A 139 -9.58 -11.46 26.74
CA ARG A 139 -8.96 -12.76 26.85
C ARG A 139 -7.48 -12.50 26.65
N ARG A 140 -6.71 -12.73 27.72
CA ARG A 140 -5.27 -12.49 27.80
C ARG A 140 -4.51 -13.36 26.79
N PHE A 141 -4.54 -13.01 25.52
CA PHE A 141 -3.48 -13.35 24.57
C PHE A 141 -2.43 -12.27 24.66
N MET A 142 -1.68 -12.34 25.76
CA MET A 142 -0.55 -11.47 26.01
C MET A 142 0.67 -12.08 25.32
N VAL A 143 0.88 -11.76 24.03
CA VAL A 143 2.23 -11.82 23.49
C VAL A 143 2.94 -10.58 24.02
N SER A 144 3.57 -10.75 25.19
CA SER A 144 4.40 -9.73 25.82
C SER A 144 5.64 -9.48 24.95
N PHE A 145 5.62 -8.42 24.15
CA PHE A 145 6.85 -7.82 23.65
C PHE A 145 7.32 -6.76 24.64
N PRO A 146 8.54 -6.86 25.20
CA PRO A 146 9.09 -5.79 26.02
C PRO A 146 9.18 -4.51 25.19
N ARG A 147 8.63 -3.39 25.69
CA ARG A 147 8.79 -2.07 25.07
C ARG A 147 10.29 -1.72 25.01
N PRO A 148 10.86 -1.47 23.82
CA PRO A 148 12.12 -0.75 23.75
C PRO A 148 11.92 0.66 24.30
N SER A 149 12.93 1.19 24.97
CA SER A 149 13.00 2.62 25.29
C SER A 149 12.83 3.43 24.00
N SER A 150 12.09 4.53 24.13
CA SER A 150 11.73 5.48 23.07
C SER A 150 12.87 5.74 22.07
N PRO A 151 12.66 5.59 20.76
CA PRO A 151 13.62 6.06 19.77
C PRO A 151 13.62 7.59 19.79
N THR A 152 14.81 8.16 19.93
CA THR A 152 15.09 9.58 19.68
C THR A 152 14.51 9.98 18.33
N ALA A 153 13.85 11.13 18.28
CA ALA A 153 13.26 11.65 17.04
C ALA A 153 14.32 11.67 15.91
N PRO A 154 13.98 11.20 14.68
CA PRO A 154 14.89 11.34 13.56
C PRO A 154 15.11 12.83 13.26
N PRO A 155 16.32 13.23 12.83
CA PRO A 155 16.62 14.62 12.52
C PRO A 155 15.64 15.16 11.47
N SER A 156 15.29 16.44 11.62
CA SER A 156 14.48 17.18 10.67
C SER A 156 15.04 16.97 9.25
N ARG A 157 14.16 16.54 8.35
CA ARG A 157 14.49 16.30 6.95
C ARG A 157 15.13 17.56 6.36
N ILE A 158 16.43 17.51 6.12
CA ILE A 158 17.13 18.49 5.28
C ILE A 158 16.57 18.30 3.86
N ARG A 159 16.13 19.39 3.23
CA ARG A 159 16.01 19.43 1.78
C ARG A 159 16.66 20.70 1.21
N PRO A 160 17.32 20.58 0.04
CA PRO A 160 17.73 21.69 -0.81
C PRO A 160 16.54 22.43 -1.42
#